data_AF-A0A085NJ46-F1
#
_entry.id   AF-A0A085NJ46-F1
#
_cell.length_a   1.000
_cell.length_b   1.000
_cell.length_c   1.000
_cell.angle_alpha   90.00
_cell.angle_beta   90.00
_cell.angle_gamma   90.00
#
_symmetry.space_group_name_H-M   'P 1'
#
loop_
_entity.id
_entity.type
_entity.pdbx_description
1 polymer ?
#
loop_
_entity_poly.entity_id
_entity_poly.type
_entity_poly.pdbx_seq_one_letter_code
_entity_poly.pdbx_strand_id
1 'polypeptide(L)'
;MSKVSLAAIQECGFSQIDHPPYSPDLAPIDYFLFGNLKQHLRGTIFRNEKELQLAVEEYFNSREKNFFFDGLMNLKSRCEKCIEVKGHYI
;
A
#
# COMPACT_ATOMS: atom_id res chain seq x y z
N MET A 1 -9.07 -15.52 3.06
CA MET A 1 -9.64 -14.60 4.06
C MET A 1 -10.52 -15.39 5.02
N SER A 2 -10.56 -15.07 6.32
CA SER A 2 -11.41 -15.81 7.28
C SER A 2 -12.89 -15.48 7.09
N LYS A 3 -13.80 -16.36 7.55
CA LYS A 3 -15.25 -16.11 7.50
C LYS A 3 -15.67 -14.85 8.25
N VAL A 4 -15.01 -14.58 9.39
CA VAL A 4 -15.28 -13.40 10.23
C VAL A 4 -14.95 -12.11 9.48
N SER A 5 -13.79 -12.06 8.81
CA SER A 5 -13.39 -10.88 8.03
C SER A 5 -14.31 -10.63 6.83
N LEU A 6 -14.77 -11.68 6.16
CA LEU A 6 -15.71 -11.55 5.03
C LEU A 6 -17.07 -10.99 5.47
N ALA A 7 -17.59 -11.46 6.61
CA ALA A 7 -18.83 -10.94 7.18
C ALA A 7 -18.71 -9.44 7.50
N ALA A 8 -17.61 -9.03 8.15
CA ALA A 8 -17.37 -7.62 8.47
C ALA A 8 -17.28 -6.73 7.21
N ILE A 9 -16.62 -7.20 6.14
CA ILE A 9 -16.55 -6.47 4.86
C ILE A 9 -17.95 -6.25 4.28
N GLN A 10 -18.78 -7.30 4.30
CA GLN A 10 -20.17 -7.25 3.80
C GLN A 10 -21.06 -6.35 4.65
N GLU A 11 -20.97 -6.44 5.98
CA GLU A 11 -21.73 -5.62 6.93
C GLU A 11 -21.38 -4.13 6.80
N CYS A 12 -20.12 -3.80 6.54
CA CYS A 12 -19.69 -2.42 6.28
C CYS A 12 -19.99 -1.93 4.85
N GLY A 13 -20.54 -2.78 3.97
CA GLY A 13 -20.87 -2.42 2.59
C GLY A 13 -19.67 -2.24 1.66
N PHE A 14 -18.49 -2.75 2.02
CA PHE A 14 -17.31 -2.69 1.16
C PHE A 14 -17.36 -3.74 0.05
N SER A 15 -16.96 -3.34 -1.16
CA SER A 15 -16.73 -4.27 -2.26
C SER A 15 -15.27 -4.72 -2.27
N GLN A 16 -15.06 -6.02 -2.47
CA GLN A 16 -13.72 -6.58 -2.60
C GLN A 16 -13.26 -6.50 -4.06
N ILE A 17 -12.01 -6.08 -4.26
CA ILE A 17 -11.33 -6.14 -5.55
C ILE A 17 -10.53 -7.45 -5.62
N ASP A 18 -10.61 -8.15 -6.74
CA ASP A 18 -9.81 -9.35 -6.98
C ASP A 18 -8.31 -8.99 -7.01
N HIS A 19 -7.52 -9.70 -6.21
CA HIS A 19 -6.08 -9.51 -6.14
C HIS A 19 -5.37 -10.83 -6.41
N PRO A 20 -4.53 -10.92 -7.46
CA PRO A 20 -3.80 -12.15 -7.75
C PRO A 20 -2.79 -12.50 -6.64
N PRO A 21 -2.52 -13.80 -6.42
CA PRO A 21 -1.55 -14.22 -5.42
C PRO A 21 -0.14 -13.74 -5.80
N TYR A 22 0.66 -13.38 -4.79
CA TYR A 22 2.06 -12.97 -4.94
C TYR A 22 2.29 -11.78 -5.88
N SER A 23 1.38 -10.80 -5.91
CA SER A 23 1.48 -9.62 -6.78
C SER A 23 1.67 -8.31 -6.00
N PRO A 24 2.78 -8.14 -5.27
CA PRO A 24 3.08 -6.87 -4.58
C PRO A 24 3.19 -5.70 -5.57
N ASP A 25 3.56 -5.99 -6.82
CA ASP A 25 3.60 -5.01 -7.90
C ASP A 25 2.22 -4.41 -8.23
N LEU A 26 1.13 -5.05 -7.80
CA LEU A 26 -0.23 -4.57 -7.99
C LEU A 26 -0.87 -4.08 -6.69
N ALA A 27 -0.12 -4.02 -5.60
CA ALA A 27 -0.58 -3.52 -4.31
C ALA A 27 0.01 -2.11 -4.07
N PRO A 28 -0.80 -1.02 -4.10
CA PRO A 28 -0.30 0.35 -3.91
C PRO A 28 0.46 0.57 -2.61
N ILE A 29 0.11 -0.18 -1.58
CA ILE A 29 0.80 -0.11 -0.29
C ILE A 29 2.24 -0.65 -0.41
N ASP A 30 2.43 -1.74 -1.15
CA ASP A 30 3.73 -2.39 -1.31
C ASP A 30 4.63 -1.66 -2.30
N TYR A 31 4.14 -1.41 -3.53
CA TYR A 31 4.97 -0.82 -4.58
C TYR A 31 5.25 0.67 -4.40
N PHE A 32 4.44 1.38 -3.61
CA PHE A 32 4.54 2.84 -3.45
C PHE A 32 4.69 3.26 -1.99
N LEU A 33 3.73 2.95 -1.12
CA LEU A 33 3.69 3.56 0.21
C LEU A 33 4.88 3.16 1.09
N PHE A 34 5.12 1.85 1.24
CA PHE A 34 6.17 1.33 2.09
C PHE A 34 7.57 1.66 1.58
N GLY A 35 7.77 1.71 0.27
CA GLY A 35 9.05 2.13 -0.32
C GLY A 35 9.43 3.55 0.11
N ASN A 36 8.50 4.49 -0.02
CA ASN A 36 8.73 5.88 0.36
C ASN A 36 8.87 6.06 1.88
N LEU A 37 8.04 5.37 2.68
CA LEU A 37 8.15 5.40 4.14
C LEU A 37 9.51 4.85 4.62
N LYS A 38 9.91 3.67 4.12
CA LYS A 38 11.21 3.08 4.49
C LYS A 38 12.37 3.97 4.09
N GLN A 39 12.29 4.64 2.94
CA GLN A 39 13.33 5.58 2.51
C GLN A 39 13.43 6.78 3.46
N HIS A 40 12.30 7.28 3.98
CA HIS A 40 12.30 8.36 4.96
C HIS A 40 12.86 7.93 6.32
N LEU A 41 12.53 6.73 6.78
CA LEU A 41 12.99 6.19 8.07
C LEU A 41 14.42 5.62 8.00
N ARG A 42 15.03 5.59 6.82
CA ARG A 42 16.30 4.91 6.59
C ARG A 42 17.42 5.54 7.41
N GLY A 43 18.13 4.70 8.18
CA GLY A 43 19.28 5.12 8.99
C GLY A 43 18.91 5.72 10.34
N THR A 44 17.62 5.87 10.65
CA THR A 44 17.16 6.33 11.94
C THR A 44 17.09 5.16 12.93
N ILE A 45 17.68 5.34 14.11
CA ILE A 45 17.58 4.38 15.22
C ILE A 45 16.57 4.94 16.21
N PHE A 46 15.46 4.23 16.39
CA PHE A 46 14.44 4.57 17.38
C PHE A 46 14.73 3.86 18.69
N ARG A 47 14.59 4.56 19.83
CA ARG A 47 14.86 4.00 21.16
C ARG A 47 13.71 3.13 21.67
N ASN A 48 12.50 3.39 21.17
CA ASN A 48 11.29 2.70 21.57
C ASN A 48 10.22 2.80 20.47
N GLU A 49 9.14 2.05 20.64
CA GLU A 49 8.02 2.01 19.69
C GLU A 49 7.33 3.37 19.54
N LYS A 50 7.22 4.16 20.62
CA LYS A 50 6.55 5.46 20.59
C LYS A 50 7.28 6.45 19.67
N GLU A 51 8.60 6.46 19.70
CA GLU A 51 9.40 7.28 18.78
C GLU A 51 9.18 6.86 17.31
N LEU A 52 9.08 5.56 17.04
CA LEU A 52 8.77 5.06 15.69
C LEU A 52 7.36 5.45 15.23
N GLN A 53 6.36 5.29 16.11
CA GLN A 53 4.97 5.65 15.81
C GLN A 53 4.86 7.14 15.47
N LEU A 54 5.47 8.01 16.28
CA LEU A 54 5.49 9.46 16.03
C LEU A 54 6.14 9.80 14.69
N ALA A 55 7.28 9.21 14.35
CA ALA A 55 7.94 9.45 13.07
C ALA A 55 7.08 9.00 11.87
N VAL A 56 6.35 7.90 12.01
CA VAL A 56 5.42 7.41 10.98
C VAL A 56 4.20 8.35 10.84
N GLU A 57 3.65 8.82 11.96
CA GLU A 57 2.54 9.78 11.96
C GLU A 57 2.94 11.12 11.34
N GLU A 58 4.08 11.68 11.74
CA GLU A 58 4.63 12.91 11.18
C GLU A 58 4.87 12.78 9.68
N TYR A 59 5.43 11.64 9.24
CA TYR A 59 5.60 11.35 7.82
C TYR A 59 4.28 11.46 7.07
N PHE A 60 3.21 10.77 7.52
CA PHE A 60 1.93 10.79 6.82
C PHE A 60 1.23 12.14 6.89
N ASN A 61 1.29 12.83 8.04
CA ASN A 61 0.71 14.16 8.21
C ASN A 61 1.39 15.23 7.35
N SER A 62 2.67 15.01 6.99
CA SER A 62 3.42 15.91 6.10
C SER A 62 3.10 15.71 4.61
N ARG A 63 2.32 14.68 4.22
CA ARG A 63 2.03 14.39 2.81
C ARG A 63 0.72 15.04 2.38
N GLU A 64 0.76 15.68 1.21
CA GLU A 64 -0.44 16.19 0.57
C GLU A 64 -1.32 15.04 0.05
N LYS A 65 -2.61 15.30 -0.13
CA LYS A 65 -3.56 14.32 -0.67
C LYS A 65 -3.13 13.77 -2.04
N ASN A 66 -2.51 14.61 -2.87
CA ASN A 66 -2.04 14.23 -4.19
C ASN A 66 -0.98 13.13 -4.14
N PHE A 67 -0.11 13.12 -3.13
CA PHE A 67 0.88 12.05 -2.95
C PHE A 67 0.23 10.66 -2.91
N PHE A 68 -0.85 10.50 -2.15
CA PHE A 68 -1.57 9.24 -2.05
C PHE A 68 -2.36 8.94 -3.33
N PHE A 69 -2.97 9.97 -3.92
CA PHE A 69 -3.72 9.84 -5.16
C PHE A 69 -2.84 9.35 -6.31
N ASP A 70 -1.63 9.90 -6.46
CA ASP A 70 -0.67 9.50 -7.50
C ASP A 70 -0.27 8.03 -7.34
N GLY A 71 -0.02 7.59 -6.11
CA GLY A 71 0.25 6.18 -5.79
C GLY A 71 -0.88 5.25 -6.25
N LEU A 72 -2.13 5.63 -6.02
CA LEU A 72 -3.32 4.87 -6.43
C LEU A 72 -3.56 4.92 -7.94
N MET A 73 -3.39 6.07 -8.59
CA MET A 73 -3.62 6.23 -10.02
C MET A 73 -2.65 5.41 -10.87
N ASN A 74 -1.46 5.13 -10.35
CA ASN A 74 -0.49 4.22 -10.97
C ASN A 74 -0.94 2.75 -10.99
N LEU A 75 -1.99 2.36 -10.26
CA LEU A 75 -2.49 0.99 -10.28
C LEU A 75 -2.97 0.59 -11.68
N LYS A 76 -3.64 1.50 -12.39
CA LYS A 76 -4.16 1.23 -13.74
C LYS A 76 -3.04 0.86 -14.71
N SER A 77 -2.00 1.69 -14.80
CA SER A 77 -0.87 1.45 -15.70
C SER A 77 -0.07 0.21 -15.31
N ARG A 78 0.05 -0.09 -14.01
CA ARG A 78 0.66 -1.33 -13.52
C ARG A 78 -0.15 -2.57 -13.92
N CYS A 79 -1.48 -2.52 -13.82
CA CYS A 79 -2.34 -3.60 -14.31
C CYS A 79 -2.20 -3.81 -15.83
N GLU A 80 -2.19 -2.73 -16.61
CA GLU A 80 -1.98 -2.79 -18.07
C GLU A 80 -0.62 -3.44 -18.40
N LYS A 81 0.45 -3.02 -17.74
CA LYS A 81 1.79 -3.60 -17.92
C LYS A 81 1.84 -5.08 -17.52
N CYS A 82 1.16 -5.48 -16.45
CA CYS A 82 1.05 -6.88 -16.04
C CYS A 82 0.41 -7.75 -17.15
N ILE A 83 -0.60 -7.22 -17.83
CA ILE A 83 -1.23 -7.89 -18.98
C ILE A 83 -0.25 -8.00 -20.15
N GLU A 84 0.47 -6.92 -20.48
CA GLU A 84 1.47 -6.91 -21.56
C GLU A 84 2.58 -7.94 -21.34
N VAL A 85 3.06 -8.08 -20.10
CA VAL A 85 4.08 -9.08 -19.74
C VAL A 85 3.48 -10.45 -19.39
N LYS A 86 2.21 -10.69 -19.71
CA LYS A 86 1.52 -11.98 -19.53
C LYS A 86 1.55 -12.51 -18.10
N GLY A 87 1.42 -11.63 -17.12
CA GLY A 87 1.40 -11.96 -15.69
C GLY A 87 2.78 -12.12 -15.05
N HIS A 88 3.87 -11.84 -15.76
CA HIS A 88 5.20 -11.70 -15.15
C HIS A 88 5.29 -10.42 -14.29
N TYR A 89 6.29 -10.37 -13.40
CA TYR A 89 6.58 -9.21 -12.56
C TYR A 89 6.96 -7.96 -13.39
N ILE A 90 6.70 -6.76 -12.86
CA ILE A 90 6.81 -5.48 -13.60
C ILE A 90 7.67 -4.40 -12.96
#